data_AF-A0A836IMY5-F1
#
_entry.id   AF-A0A836IMY5-F1
#
_cell.length_a   1.000
_cell.length_b   1.000
_cell.length_c   1.000
_cell.angle_alpha   90.00
_cell.angle_beta   90.00
_cell.angle_gamma   90.00
#
_symmetry.space_group_name_H-M   'P 1'
#
loop_
_entity.id
_entity.type
_entity.pdbx_description
1 polymer ?
#
loop_
_entity_poly.entity_id
_entity_poly.type
_entity_poly.pdbx_seq_one_letter_code
_entity_poly.pdbx_strand_id
1 'polypeptide(L)'
;MFELPQVAAFHGTLADFVYDRASMMAIPPLMRERYVRAVAAVLNPTAGLMVERPIREEGDKSGPPFSFSADQVQALYEAATGRRYEVSSMLENRWYGSLEPGAVHYYEFLRVYRKVCL
;
A
#
# COMPACT_ATOMS: atom_id res chain seq x y z
N MET A 1 -7.64 24.93 -14.27
CA MET A 1 -7.43 23.52 -13.91
C MET A 1 -6.90 22.85 -15.16
N PHE A 2 -5.65 22.37 -15.16
CA PHE A 2 -5.10 21.62 -16.29
C PHE A 2 -5.73 20.23 -16.25
N GLU A 3 -6.71 19.96 -17.11
CA GLU A 3 -7.12 18.59 -17.35
C GLU A 3 -6.08 17.94 -18.26
N LEU A 4 -5.41 16.91 -17.75
CA LEU A 4 -4.60 16.03 -18.59
C LEU A 4 -5.60 15.14 -19.34
N PRO A 5 -5.78 15.30 -20.67
CA PRO A 5 -6.85 14.60 -21.41
C PRO A 5 -6.74 13.08 -21.30
N GLN A 6 -5.52 12.59 -21.10
CA GLN A 6 -5.22 11.17 -20.92
C GLN A 6 -5.68 10.62 -19.56
N VAL A 7 -5.93 11.46 -18.55
CA VAL A 7 -6.39 11.05 -17.22
C VAL A 7 -7.91 10.94 -17.16
N ALA A 8 -8.64 11.74 -17.95
CA ALA A 8 -10.11 11.73 -17.98
C ALA A 8 -10.69 10.35 -18.32
N ALA A 9 -10.00 9.57 -19.16
CA ALA A 9 -10.39 8.19 -19.50
C ALA A 9 -10.41 7.23 -18.30
N PHE A 10 -9.69 7.57 -17.22
CA PHE A 10 -9.64 6.77 -15.99
C PHE A 10 -10.58 7.27 -14.89
N HIS A 11 -11.27 8.40 -15.11
CA HIS A 11 -12.21 8.93 -14.13
C HIS A 11 -13.39 7.95 -13.95
N GLY A 12 -13.61 7.51 -12.70
CA GLY A 12 -14.68 6.57 -12.36
C GLY A 12 -14.40 5.12 -12.75
N THR A 13 -13.22 4.81 -13.31
CA THR A 13 -12.80 3.43 -13.56
C THR A 13 -12.50 2.73 -12.25
N LEU A 14 -13.04 1.51 -12.09
CA LEU A 14 -12.72 0.63 -10.98
C LEU A 14 -11.61 -0.35 -11.39
N ALA A 15 -10.70 -0.63 -10.46
CA ALA A 15 -9.62 -1.57 -10.62
C ALA A 15 -9.94 -2.88 -9.89
N ASP A 16 -9.66 -4.01 -10.54
CA ASP A 16 -9.73 -5.35 -9.94
C ASP A 16 -8.48 -5.70 -9.15
N PHE A 17 -7.37 -5.00 -9.40
CA PHE A 17 -6.11 -5.19 -8.70
C PHE A 17 -5.30 -3.89 -8.64
N VAL A 18 -4.68 -3.64 -7.49
CA VAL A 18 -3.73 -2.54 -7.30
C VAL A 18 -2.41 -3.08 -6.75
N TYR A 19 -1.32 -2.70 -7.40
CA TYR A 19 0.03 -2.87 -6.85
C TYR A 19 0.52 -1.54 -6.29
N ASP A 20 0.46 -1.41 -4.97
CA ASP A 20 0.91 -0.26 -4.20
C ASP A 20 2.42 -0.41 -3.91
N ARG A 21 3.21 -0.10 -4.93
CA ARG A 21 4.67 -0.11 -4.87
C ARG A 21 5.19 1.27 -4.56
N ALA A 22 6.08 1.40 -3.58
CA ALA A 22 6.70 2.66 -3.18
C ALA A 22 5.76 3.86 -3.02
N SER A 23 4.46 3.62 -2.80
CA SER A 23 3.45 4.68 -2.78
C SER A 23 3.01 4.93 -1.35
N MET A 24 2.33 3.98 -0.68
CA MET A 24 1.92 4.14 0.73
C MET A 24 3.09 4.46 1.67
N MET A 25 4.27 3.87 1.42
CA MET A 25 5.49 4.15 2.20
C MET A 25 6.08 5.54 1.96
N ALA A 26 5.72 6.22 0.87
CA ALA A 26 6.09 7.61 0.64
C ALA A 26 5.12 8.60 1.32
N ILE A 27 3.94 8.14 1.76
CA ILE A 27 2.93 8.97 2.40
C ILE A 27 3.23 9.15 3.89
N PRO A 28 3.27 10.41 4.40
CA PRO A 28 3.41 10.67 5.83
C PRO A 28 2.31 9.97 6.65
N PRO A 29 2.62 9.43 7.85
CA PRO A 29 1.66 8.68 8.65
C PRO A 29 0.31 9.39 8.87
N LEU A 30 0.32 10.71 9.10
CA LEU A 30 -0.90 11.51 9.32
C LEU A 30 -1.83 11.58 8.10
N MET A 31 -1.31 11.36 6.89
CA MET A 31 -2.07 11.43 5.64
C MET A 31 -2.54 10.06 5.16
N ARG A 32 -2.09 8.99 5.82
CA ARG A 32 -2.22 7.62 5.34
C ARG A 32 -3.67 7.15 5.24
N GLU A 33 -4.53 7.59 6.15
CA GLU A 33 -5.96 7.32 6.05
C GLU A 33 -6.59 7.95 4.79
N ARG A 34 -6.23 9.20 4.48
CA ARG A 34 -6.74 9.88 3.28
C ARG A 34 -6.25 9.18 2.01
N TYR A 35 -5.00 8.74 2.02
CA TYR A 35 -4.43 7.95 0.94
C TYR A 35 -5.18 6.63 0.73
N VAL A 36 -5.37 5.83 1.77
CA VAL A 36 -6.08 4.55 1.66
C VAL A 36 -7.54 4.75 1.24
N ARG A 37 -8.23 5.79 1.72
CA ARG A 37 -9.58 6.15 1.23
C ARG A 37 -9.58 6.46 -0.27
N ALA A 38 -8.57 7.16 -0.78
CA ALA A 38 -8.47 7.47 -2.21
C ALA A 38 -8.22 6.21 -3.05
N VAL A 39 -7.32 5.32 -2.60
CA VAL A 39 -7.08 4.03 -3.27
C VAL A 39 -8.34 3.16 -3.23
N ALA A 40 -8.97 3.03 -2.06
CA ALA A 40 -10.17 2.21 -1.88
C ALA A 40 -11.36 2.68 -2.75
N ALA A 41 -11.48 3.99 -3.01
CA ALA A 41 -12.56 4.54 -3.83
C ALA A 41 -12.54 4.08 -5.29
N VAL A 42 -11.39 3.59 -5.79
CA VAL A 42 -11.24 3.10 -7.15
C VAL A 42 -11.13 1.57 -7.23
N LEU A 43 -11.45 0.84 -6.16
CA LEU A 43 -11.40 -0.62 -6.13
C LEU A 43 -12.78 -1.25 -6.38
N ASN A 44 -12.82 -2.30 -7.20
CA ASN A 44 -13.96 -3.19 -7.24
C ASN A 44 -14.18 -3.88 -5.88
N PRO A 45 -15.42 -4.30 -5.54
CA PRO A 45 -15.70 -4.95 -4.26
C PRO A 45 -14.97 -6.26 -3.98
N THR A 46 -14.45 -6.89 -5.02
CA THR A 46 -13.68 -8.14 -5.00
C THR A 46 -12.21 -7.92 -5.31
N ALA A 47 -11.76 -6.67 -5.41
CA ALA A 47 -10.40 -6.35 -5.79
C ALA A 47 -9.38 -6.87 -4.76
N GLY A 48 -8.24 -7.33 -5.27
CA GLY A 48 -7.06 -7.64 -4.47
C GLY A 48 -6.06 -6.50 -4.49
N LEU A 49 -5.20 -6.43 -3.48
CA LEU A 49 -4.03 -5.54 -3.52
C LEU A 49 -2.75 -6.28 -3.18
N MET A 50 -1.65 -5.77 -3.74
CA MET A 50 -0.30 -6.07 -3.28
C MET A 50 0.33 -4.78 -2.80
N VAL A 51 0.77 -4.74 -1.54
CA VAL A 51 1.35 -3.54 -0.91
C VAL A 51 2.80 -3.83 -0.56
N GLU A 52 3.71 -2.99 -1.06
CA GLU A 52 5.13 -3.03 -0.69
C GLU A 52 5.37 -2.16 0.55
N ARG A 53 6.11 -2.67 1.52
CA ARG A 53 6.53 -1.93 2.72
C ARG A 53 8.01 -2.16 3.03
N PRO A 54 8.72 -1.19 3.62
CA PRO A 54 10.08 -1.41 4.08
C PRO A 54 10.07 -2.26 5.37
N ILE A 55 11.04 -3.16 5.49
CA ILE A 55 11.38 -3.84 6.75
C ILE A 55 12.47 -3.01 7.43
N ARG A 56 12.16 -2.48 8.62
CA ARG A 56 13.04 -1.61 9.42
C ARG A 56 13.04 -2.07 10.86
N GLU A 57 14.05 -1.63 11.61
CA GLU A 57 14.10 -1.82 13.06
C GLU A 57 12.90 -1.18 13.76
N GLU A 58 12.44 -1.83 14.82
CA GLU A 58 11.32 -1.32 15.61
C GLU A 58 11.67 0.04 16.22
N GLY A 59 10.76 1.01 16.09
CA GLY A 59 10.97 2.37 16.58
C GLY A 59 11.62 3.33 15.58
N ASP A 60 12.13 2.86 14.43
CA ASP A 60 12.57 3.73 13.35
C ASP A 60 11.37 4.46 12.72
N LYS A 61 11.29 5.76 12.98
CA LYS A 61 10.27 6.67 12.43
C LYS A 61 10.79 7.50 11.25
N SER A 62 12.03 7.27 10.83
CA SER A 62 12.59 7.97 9.67
C SER A 62 11.84 7.61 8.40
N GLY A 63 11.82 8.56 7.46
CA GLY A 63 11.24 8.37 6.15
C GLY A 63 11.36 9.60 5.28
N PRO A 64 10.97 9.49 4.00
CA PRO A 64 10.56 8.25 3.33
C PRO A 64 11.74 7.30 3.03
N PRO A 65 11.49 5.99 2.86
CA PRO A 65 10.21 5.30 3.02
C PRO A 65 9.83 5.13 4.51
N PHE A 66 8.61 5.52 4.87
CA PHE A 66 8.05 5.35 6.21
C PHE A 66 7.64 3.90 6.44
N SER A 67 7.94 3.37 7.63
CA SER A 67 7.46 2.05 8.04
C SER A 67 5.97 2.05 8.42
N PHE A 68 5.35 0.89 8.30
CA PHE A 68 3.99 0.56 8.75
C PHE A 68 3.89 -0.96 8.92
N SER A 69 2.89 -1.45 9.67
CA SER A 69 2.66 -2.89 9.89
C SER A 69 1.56 -3.45 8.99
N ALA A 70 1.51 -4.77 8.83
CA ALA A 70 0.40 -5.47 8.17
C ALA A 70 -0.96 -5.17 8.84
N ASP A 71 -0.99 -5.16 10.18
CA ASP A 71 -2.20 -4.80 10.95
C ASP A 71 -2.68 -3.38 10.65
N GLN A 72 -1.74 -2.43 10.48
CA GLN A 72 -2.10 -1.07 10.10
C GLN A 72 -2.71 -1.04 8.70
N VAL A 73 -2.16 -1.79 7.74
CA VAL A 73 -2.75 -1.91 6.39
C VAL A 73 -4.16 -2.50 6.48
N GLN A 74 -4.33 -3.59 7.23
CA GLN A 74 -5.64 -4.21 7.43
C GLN A 74 -6.64 -3.20 8.00
N ALA A 75 -6.33 -2.57 9.14
CA ALA A 75 -7.22 -1.65 9.82
C ALA A 75 -7.61 -0.45 8.94
N LEU A 76 -6.67 0.10 8.16
CA LEU A 76 -6.94 1.22 7.27
C LEU A 76 -7.91 0.85 6.13
N TYR A 77 -7.72 -0.32 5.51
CA TYR A 77 -8.62 -0.78 4.44
C TYR A 77 -10.00 -1.20 4.98
N GLU A 78 -10.05 -1.83 6.15
CA GLU A 78 -11.32 -2.14 6.82
C GLU A 78 -12.09 -0.85 7.17
N ALA A 79 -11.41 0.14 7.74
CA ALA A 79 -12.02 1.44 8.06
C ALA A 79 -12.46 2.22 6.80
N ALA A 80 -11.68 2.19 5.73
CA ALA A 80 -11.98 2.92 4.50
C ALA A 80 -13.18 2.35 3.72
N THR A 81 -13.44 1.04 3.83
CA THR A 81 -14.45 0.34 3.03
C THR A 81 -15.62 -0.21 3.82
N GLY A 82 -15.50 -0.32 5.15
CA GLY A 82 -16.44 -1.03 6.01
C GLY A 82 -16.46 -2.56 5.80
N ARG A 83 -15.47 -3.13 5.10
CA ARG A 83 -15.40 -4.56 4.78
C ARG A 83 -14.27 -5.23 5.56
N ARG A 84 -14.35 -6.54 5.77
CA ARG A 84 -13.28 -7.31 6.40
C ARG A 84 -12.18 -7.68 5.41
N TYR A 85 -10.92 -7.57 5.83
CA TYR A 85 -9.75 -7.93 5.04
C TYR A 85 -8.87 -8.94 5.75
N GLU A 86 -8.13 -9.70 4.96
CA GLU A 86 -7.02 -10.52 5.38
C GLU A 86 -5.75 -9.97 4.74
N VAL A 87 -4.69 -9.86 5.55
CA VAL A 87 -3.38 -9.40 5.11
C VAL A 87 -2.35 -10.48 5.43
N SER A 88 -1.63 -10.96 4.42
CA SER A 88 -0.60 -11.98 4.58
C SER A 88 0.70 -11.56 3.90
N SER A 89 1.83 -11.90 4.49
CA SER A 89 3.13 -11.76 3.83
C SER A 89 3.23 -12.73 2.65
N MET A 90 3.76 -12.27 1.52
CA MET A 90 3.95 -13.08 0.31
C MET A 90 5.42 -13.34 0.02
N LEU A 91 6.22 -12.28 0.13
CA LEU A 91 7.61 -12.28 -0.26
C LEU A 91 8.34 -11.22 0.54
N GLU A 92 9.54 -11.55 1.00
CA GLU A 92 10.54 -10.58 1.39
C GLU A 92 11.58 -10.49 0.30
N ASN A 93 11.95 -9.27 -0.08
CA ASN A 93 12.97 -9.03 -1.08
C ASN A 93 14.06 -8.12 -0.53
N ARG A 94 15.27 -8.35 -1.05
CA ARG A 94 16.47 -7.60 -0.71
C ARG A 94 16.82 -6.68 -1.88
N TRP A 95 17.03 -5.40 -1.59
CA TRP A 95 17.38 -4.40 -2.58
C TRP A 95 18.75 -3.75 -2.30
N TYR A 96 19.61 -3.76 -3.31
CA TYR A 96 20.95 -3.17 -3.32
C TYR A 96 20.92 -1.88 -4.12
N GLY A 97 20.23 -0.86 -3.61
CA GLY A 97 19.99 0.36 -4.35
C GLY A 97 20.93 1.51 -4.09
N SER A 98 21.84 1.35 -3.14
CA SER A 98 22.91 2.30 -2.86
C SER A 98 24.22 1.75 -3.41
N LEU A 99 25.05 2.65 -3.95
CA LEU A 99 26.43 2.33 -4.33
C LEU A 99 27.33 2.12 -3.11
N GLU A 100 26.84 2.45 -1.90
CA GLU A 100 27.55 2.20 -0.65
C GLU A 100 27.59 0.70 -0.34
N PRO A 101 28.78 0.10 -0.23
CA PRO A 101 28.91 -1.30 0.17
C PRO A 101 28.23 -1.56 1.52
N GLY A 102 27.28 -2.49 1.55
CA GLY A 102 26.56 -2.89 2.77
C GLY A 102 25.23 -2.17 3.02
N ALA A 103 24.87 -1.15 2.23
CA ALA A 103 23.55 -0.51 2.30
C ALA A 103 22.49 -1.39 1.63
N VAL A 104 22.02 -2.38 2.40
CA VAL A 104 21.00 -3.35 2.00
C VAL A 104 19.66 -2.92 2.58
N HIS A 105 18.67 -2.71 1.72
CA HIS A 105 17.29 -2.44 2.13
C HIS A 105 16.42 -3.68 1.95
N TYR A 106 15.57 -3.94 2.92
CA TYR A 106 14.63 -5.06 2.87
C TYR A 106 13.22 -4.54 2.71
N TYR A 107 12.44 -5.23 1.87
CA TYR A 107 11.05 -4.91 1.60
C TYR A 107 10.20 -6.16 1.71
N GLU A 108 9.02 -6.01 2.27
CA GLU A 108 8.00 -7.05 2.35
C GLU A 108 6.86 -6.70 1.39
N PHE A 109 6.36 -7.71 0.68
CA PHE A 109 5.17 -7.64 -0.15
C PHE A 109 4.01 -8.28 0.60
N LEU A 110 3.01 -7.47 0.91
CA LEU A 110 1.79 -7.88 1.57
C LEU A 110 0.70 -8.14 0.54
N ARG A 111 0.04 -9.28 0.67
CA ARG A 111 -1.21 -9.60 -0.02
C ARG A 111 -2.38 -9.11 0.82
N VAL A 112 -3.24 -8.27 0.26
CA VAL A 112 -4.42 -7.71 0.96
C VAL A 112 -5.68 -8.09 0.18
N TYR A 113 -6.52 -8.94 0.77
CA TYR A 113 -7.72 -9.45 0.10
C TYR A 113 -8.93 -9.38 1.01
N ARG A 114 -10.10 -9.12 0.42
CA ARG A 114 -11.36 -9.16 1.16
C ARG A 114 -11.60 -10.56 1.71
N LYS A 115 -11.94 -10.64 2.99
CA LYS A 115 -12.42 -11.88 3.62
C LYS A 115 -13.88 -12.08 3.25
N VAL A 116 -14.21 -13.20 2.60
CA VAL A 116 -15.60 -13.62 2.38
C VAL A 116 -16.00 -14.48 3.57
N CYS A 117 -16.92 -13.99 4.39
CA CYS A 117 -17.56 -14.83 5.39
C CYS A 117 -18.49 -15.80 4.66
N LEU A 118 -18.22 -17.11 4.79
CA LEU A 118 -19.16 -18.18 4.45
C LEU A 118 -20.24 -18.28 5.52
#